data_AF-A0A8S3HPG8-F1
#
_entry.id   AF-A0A8S3HPG8-F1
#
_cell.length_a   1.000
_cell.length_b   1.000
_cell.length_c   1.000
_cell.angle_alpha   90.00
_cell.angle_beta   90.00
_cell.angle_gamma   90.00
#
_symmetry.space_group_name_H-M   'P 1'
#
loop_
_entity.id
_entity.type
_entity.pdbx_description
1 polymer ?
#
loop_
_entity_poly.entity_id
_entity_poly.type
_entity_poly.pdbx_seq_one_letter_code
_entity_poly.pdbx_strand_id
1 'polypeptide(L)'
;MAAGGHFAIALFERDKIIQHKTFHKYIVRAKQGSAQSAHDQKTGGKARSAGANLRRQNMLHLKQKIHDLFTTWKNEIQRCLLIFVRAPSFNQQLLFGDKNAPLSTSDPRIRSIPFATLRPTFSEIKRVYDQLTKMELYPEDYQFQEVEQEKVSTSQTKLSTTKKAVVESSSSSDSEDDLKEDDEIKKKSTKKPVKKQPNVVSTT
;
A
#
# COMPACT_ATOMS: atom_id res chain seq x y z
N MET A 1 7.88 5.65 1.85
CA MET A 1 7.47 4.52 2.71
C MET A 1 6.18 3.90 2.17
N ALA A 2 6.06 2.57 2.14
CA ALA A 2 4.86 1.86 1.66
C ALA A 2 4.56 0.62 2.50
N ALA A 3 3.33 0.45 2.98
CA ALA A 3 2.91 -0.74 3.76
C ALA A 3 1.38 -0.88 3.80
N GLY A 4 0.85 -2.07 3.50
CA GLY A 4 -0.56 -2.40 3.78
C GLY A 4 -1.59 -1.52 3.08
N GLY A 5 -1.26 -0.93 1.94
CA GLY A 5 -2.12 0.02 1.22
C GLY A 5 -1.93 1.48 1.61
N HIS A 6 -0.98 1.75 2.50
CA HIS A 6 -0.47 3.08 2.79
C HIS A 6 0.76 3.35 1.96
N PHE A 7 0.79 4.53 1.38
CA PHE A 7 1.96 5.08 0.75
C PHE A 7 2.15 6.50 1.24
N ALA A 8 3.38 6.85 1.55
CA ALA A 8 3.76 8.19 1.92
C ALA A 8 5.14 8.48 1.32
N ILE A 9 5.32 9.70 0.81
CA ILE A 9 6.59 10.21 0.31
C ILE A 9 6.71 11.70 0.66
N ALA A 10 7.91 12.14 0.97
CA ALA A 10 8.22 13.56 1.06
C ALA A 10 9.65 13.81 0.56
N LEU A 11 9.85 15.01 0.03
CA LEU A 11 11.11 15.55 -0.46
C LEU A 11 11.54 16.62 0.55
N PHE A 12 12.76 16.49 1.06
CA PHE A 12 13.33 17.41 2.03
C PHE A 12 14.57 18.09 1.43
N GLU A 13 14.70 19.38 1.72
CA GLU A 13 15.92 20.14 1.49
C GLU A 13 16.34 20.80 2.80
N ARG A 14 17.37 20.23 3.45
CA ARG A 14 17.70 20.57 4.85
C ARG A 14 16.43 20.46 5.71
N ASP A 15 16.16 21.41 6.58
CA ASP A 15 15.01 21.37 7.50
C ASP A 15 13.67 21.75 6.83
N LYS A 16 13.64 21.92 5.50
CA LYS A 16 12.43 22.33 4.77
C LYS A 16 11.83 21.18 3.98
N ILE A 17 10.51 21.09 4.05
CA ILE A 17 9.71 20.15 3.26
C ILE A 17 9.41 20.81 1.92
N ILE A 18 9.96 20.25 0.85
CA ILE A 18 9.77 20.77 -0.51
C ILE A 18 8.41 20.33 -1.04
N GLN A 19 8.12 19.03 -0.97
CA GLN A 19 6.81 18.47 -1.31
C GLN A 19 6.55 17.21 -0.50
N HIS A 20 5.28 16.90 -0.24
CA HIS A 20 4.86 15.64 0.37
C HIS A 20 3.54 15.14 -0.22
N LYS A 21 3.36 13.82 -0.24
CA LYS A 21 2.11 13.20 -0.64
C LYS A 21 1.89 11.89 0.08
N THR A 22 0.62 11.65 0.43
CA THR A 22 0.17 10.40 1.03
C THR A 22 -0.99 9.82 0.22
N PHE A 23 -1.00 8.51 0.06
CA PHE A 23 -2.12 7.78 -0.51
C PHE A 23 -2.54 6.66 0.43
N HIS A 24 -3.85 6.40 0.47
CA HIS A 24 -4.39 5.23 1.14
C HIS A 24 -5.45 4.55 0.27
N LYS A 25 -5.32 3.23 0.13
CA LYS A 25 -6.37 2.37 -0.40
C LYS A 25 -6.47 1.08 0.40
N TYR A 26 -7.68 0.56 0.54
CA TYR A 26 -7.92 -0.73 1.16
C TYR A 26 -7.47 -1.87 0.23
N ILE A 27 -6.31 -2.48 0.52
CA ILE A 27 -5.75 -3.59 -0.26
C ILE A 27 -5.49 -4.86 0.57
N VAL A 28 -5.50 -4.74 1.90
CA VAL A 28 -5.31 -5.84 2.85
C VAL A 28 -6.58 -6.06 3.65
N ARG A 29 -6.88 -7.29 4.08
CA ARG A 29 -8.08 -7.55 4.88
C ARG A 29 -7.87 -7.13 6.32
N ALA A 30 -8.78 -6.32 6.88
CA ALA A 30 -8.67 -5.83 8.26
C ALA A 30 -8.51 -6.95 9.31
N LYS A 31 -9.18 -8.10 9.12
CA LYS A 31 -9.17 -9.22 10.08
C LYS A 31 -8.07 -10.28 9.86
N GLN A 32 -7.29 -10.22 8.78
CA GLN A 32 -6.39 -11.34 8.43
C GLN A 32 -4.95 -10.90 8.09
N GLY A 33 -4.66 -9.59 8.07
CA GLY A 33 -3.29 -9.02 8.07
C GLY A 33 -2.41 -9.27 6.84
N SER A 34 -2.64 -10.34 6.07
CA SER A 34 -1.84 -10.69 4.90
C SER A 34 -2.35 -10.01 3.64
N ALA A 35 -1.44 -9.47 2.82
CA ALA A 35 -1.76 -8.96 1.50
C ALA A 35 -2.38 -10.06 0.61
N GLN A 36 -3.49 -9.74 -0.05
CA GLN A 36 -4.29 -10.76 -0.75
C GLN A 36 -3.56 -11.39 -1.94
N SER A 37 -2.85 -10.59 -2.70
CA SER A 37 -1.85 -11.00 -3.69
C SER A 37 -0.81 -12.01 -3.20
N ALA A 38 -0.27 -11.85 -1.98
CA ALA A 38 0.66 -12.81 -1.39
C ALA A 38 -0.05 -14.13 -1.09
N HIS A 39 -1.35 -14.07 -0.76
CA HIS A 39 -2.21 -15.25 -0.63
C HIS A 39 -2.53 -15.87 -2.01
N ASP A 40 -2.85 -15.06 -3.02
CA ASP A 40 -3.13 -15.52 -4.39
C ASP A 40 -1.91 -16.25 -5.01
N GLN A 41 -0.69 -15.78 -4.72
CA GLN A 41 0.55 -16.45 -5.11
C GLN A 41 0.75 -17.79 -4.38
N LYS A 42 0.42 -17.86 -3.09
CA LYS A 42 0.59 -19.08 -2.27
C LYS A 42 -0.44 -20.17 -2.55
N THR A 43 -1.66 -19.81 -2.96
CA THR A 43 -2.77 -20.76 -3.12
C THR A 43 -2.99 -21.17 -4.57
N GLY A 44 -2.08 -20.82 -5.48
CA GLY A 44 -2.09 -21.27 -6.87
C GLY A 44 -3.29 -20.79 -7.69
N GLY A 45 -4.07 -19.82 -7.19
CA GLY A 45 -5.31 -19.40 -7.83
C GLY A 45 -5.80 -18.04 -7.34
N LYS A 46 -6.24 -17.22 -8.30
CA LYS A 46 -6.92 -15.95 -8.00
C LYS A 46 -8.24 -16.25 -7.30
N ALA A 47 -8.37 -15.89 -6.02
CA ALA A 47 -9.67 -15.89 -5.36
C ALA A 47 -10.65 -15.02 -6.19
N ARG A 48 -11.79 -15.59 -6.57
CA ARG A 48 -12.79 -14.97 -7.47
C ARG A 48 -13.88 -14.17 -6.77
N SER A 49 -13.82 -14.05 -5.44
CA SER A 49 -14.85 -13.32 -4.71
C SER A 49 -14.82 -11.82 -5.03
N ALA A 50 -15.98 -11.16 -4.91
CA ALA A 50 -16.11 -9.72 -5.17
C ALA A 50 -15.11 -8.90 -4.32
N GLY A 51 -14.98 -9.21 -3.03
CA GLY A 51 -14.02 -8.55 -2.14
C GLY A 51 -12.56 -8.84 -2.46
N ALA A 52 -12.26 -9.97 -3.11
CA ALA A 52 -10.93 -10.27 -3.63
C ALA A 52 -10.62 -9.42 -4.88
N ASN A 53 -11.60 -9.24 -5.77
CA ASN A 53 -11.41 -8.44 -6.97
C ASN A 53 -11.26 -6.93 -6.64
N LEU A 54 -12.09 -6.41 -5.74
CA LEU A 54 -12.05 -5.01 -5.30
C LEU A 54 -10.66 -4.61 -4.76
N ARG A 55 -10.06 -5.45 -3.91
CA ARG A 55 -8.72 -5.19 -3.36
C ARG A 55 -7.61 -5.21 -4.43
N ARG A 56 -7.74 -6.04 -5.46
CA ARG A 56 -6.82 -6.03 -6.63
C ARG A 56 -6.98 -4.76 -7.45
N GLN A 57 -8.21 -4.33 -7.73
CA GLN A 57 -8.49 -3.07 -8.43
C GLN A 57 -7.94 -1.87 -7.63
N ASN A 58 -8.17 -1.83 -6.32
CA ASN A 58 -7.62 -0.81 -5.43
C ASN A 58 -6.09 -0.77 -5.46
N MET A 59 -5.44 -1.94 -5.51
CA MET A 59 -4.00 -2.03 -5.61
C MET A 59 -3.49 -1.49 -6.96
N LEU A 60 -4.14 -1.85 -8.07
CA LEU A 60 -3.79 -1.32 -9.40
C LEU A 60 -3.94 0.20 -9.44
N HIS A 61 -5.03 0.72 -8.91
CA HIS A 61 -5.28 2.16 -8.82
C HIS A 61 -4.22 2.84 -7.94
N LEU A 62 -3.91 2.30 -6.76
CA LEU A 62 -2.85 2.83 -5.89
C LEU A 62 -1.50 2.88 -6.62
N LYS A 63 -1.18 1.82 -7.37
CA LYS A 63 0.05 1.73 -8.14
C LYS A 63 0.13 2.77 -9.25
N GLN A 64 -0.96 2.99 -9.99
CA GLN A 64 -1.06 4.06 -11.00
C GLN A 64 -0.83 5.44 -10.38
N LYS A 65 -1.51 5.77 -9.28
CA LYS A 65 -1.32 7.07 -8.59
C LYS A 65 0.11 7.30 -8.13
N ILE A 66 0.79 6.25 -7.66
CA ILE A 66 2.22 6.32 -7.31
C ILE A 66 3.06 6.59 -8.56
N HIS A 67 2.80 5.88 -9.65
CA HIS A 67 3.49 6.07 -10.92
C HIS A 67 3.37 7.49 -11.48
N ASP A 68 2.15 8.02 -11.48
CA ASP A 68 1.85 9.36 -11.96
C ASP A 68 2.58 10.40 -11.09
N LEU A 69 2.56 10.22 -9.77
CA LEU A 69 3.28 11.08 -8.83
C LEU A 69 4.79 11.10 -9.11
N PHE A 70 5.42 9.95 -9.31
CA PHE A 70 6.85 9.88 -9.63
C PHE A 70 7.18 10.46 -11.01
N THR A 71 6.24 10.41 -11.94
CA THR A 71 6.38 11.06 -13.25
C THR A 71 6.34 12.58 -13.09
N THR A 72 5.39 13.10 -12.31
CA THR A 72 5.29 14.53 -11.99
C THR A 72 6.51 15.03 -11.21
N TRP A 73 7.02 14.23 -10.27
CA TRP A 73 8.14 14.61 -9.39
C TRP A 73 9.51 14.17 -9.90
N LYS A 74 9.60 13.77 -11.17
CA LYS A 74 10.82 13.16 -11.73
C LYS A 74 12.04 14.06 -11.54
N ASN A 75 11.90 15.36 -11.80
CA ASN A 75 13.00 16.33 -11.73
C ASN A 75 13.46 16.59 -10.29
N GLU A 76 12.54 16.60 -9.34
CA GLU A 76 12.82 16.74 -7.91
C GLU A 76 13.54 15.50 -7.38
N ILE A 77 13.04 14.31 -7.71
CA ILE A 77 13.62 13.02 -7.28
C ILE A 77 15.03 12.82 -7.87
N GLN A 78 15.26 13.27 -9.11
CA GLN A 78 16.59 13.23 -9.71
C GLN A 78 17.61 14.12 -8.99
N ARG A 79 17.17 15.22 -8.37
CA ARG A 79 18.03 16.12 -7.59
C ARG A 79 18.35 15.61 -6.18
N CYS A 80 17.65 14.59 -5.70
CA CYS A 80 17.91 14.01 -4.39
C CYS A 80 19.29 13.33 -4.34
N LEU A 81 20.03 13.60 -3.25
CA LEU A 81 21.30 12.95 -2.94
C LEU A 81 21.11 11.51 -2.45
N LEU A 82 20.12 11.29 -1.59
CA LEU A 82 19.79 10.00 -0.99
C LEU A 82 18.27 9.79 -1.04
N ILE A 83 17.87 8.53 -1.21
CA ILE A 83 16.46 8.11 -1.24
C ILE A 83 16.28 6.99 -0.22
N PHE A 84 15.68 7.33 0.93
CA PHE A 84 15.38 6.36 1.97
C PHE A 84 14.04 5.67 1.69
N VAL A 85 14.07 4.34 1.56
CA VAL A 85 12.90 3.53 1.23
C VAL A 85 12.63 2.50 2.31
N ARG A 86 11.37 2.43 2.71
CA ARG A 86 10.81 1.30 3.46
C ARG A 86 9.60 0.78 2.72
N ALA A 87 9.70 -0.45 2.23
CA ALA A 87 8.60 -1.19 1.64
C ALA A 87 8.79 -2.69 1.98
N PRO A 88 8.03 -3.26 2.93
CA PRO A 88 8.16 -4.68 3.25
C PRO A 88 7.60 -5.55 2.13
N SER A 89 8.37 -6.58 1.74
CA SER A 89 7.99 -7.70 0.86
C SER A 89 7.06 -7.27 -0.27
N PHE A 90 5.78 -7.61 -0.17
CA PHE A 90 4.75 -7.32 -1.17
C PHE A 90 4.68 -5.85 -1.62
N ASN A 91 4.94 -4.89 -0.73
CA ASN A 91 4.81 -3.48 -1.07
C ASN A 91 5.98 -2.98 -1.96
N GLN A 92 7.08 -3.73 -2.06
CA GLN A 92 8.22 -3.36 -2.91
C GLN A 92 7.83 -3.27 -4.38
N GLN A 93 6.90 -4.10 -4.83
CA GLN A 93 6.45 -4.08 -6.22
C GLN A 93 5.81 -2.72 -6.64
N LEU A 94 5.35 -1.91 -5.67
CA LEU A 94 4.78 -0.59 -5.95
C LEU A 94 5.85 0.40 -6.45
N LEU A 95 7.12 0.13 -6.10
CA LEU A 95 8.25 1.01 -6.39
C LEU A 95 9.28 0.38 -7.32
N PHE A 96 9.42 -0.96 -7.30
CA PHE A 96 10.50 -1.69 -7.98
C PHE A 96 10.03 -2.83 -8.90
N GLY A 97 8.75 -3.20 -8.87
CA GLY A 97 8.29 -4.49 -9.42
C GLY A 97 8.00 -4.52 -10.93
N ASP A 98 8.01 -3.37 -11.60
CA ASP A 98 7.54 -3.23 -12.97
C ASP A 98 8.65 -2.90 -13.96
N LYS A 99 8.42 -3.21 -15.24
CA LYS A 99 9.30 -2.74 -16.34
C LYS A 99 9.45 -1.22 -16.36
N ASN A 100 8.41 -0.50 -15.95
CA ASN A 100 8.42 0.96 -15.84
C ASN A 100 8.54 1.43 -14.38
N ALA A 101 9.10 0.61 -13.48
CA ALA A 101 9.14 0.91 -12.04
C ALA A 101 9.55 2.36 -11.74
N PRO A 102 8.89 3.03 -10.76
CA PRO A 102 9.22 4.41 -10.39
C PRO A 102 10.67 4.60 -9.95
N LEU A 103 11.28 3.56 -9.37
CA LEU A 103 12.67 3.54 -8.94
C LEU A 103 13.38 2.31 -9.49
N SER A 104 14.65 2.47 -9.85
CA SER A 104 15.52 1.36 -10.23
C SER A 104 16.16 0.75 -8.99
N THR A 105 16.12 -0.58 -8.86
CA THR A 105 16.81 -1.31 -7.78
C THR A 105 18.32 -1.08 -7.79
N SER A 106 18.90 -0.73 -8.93
CA SER A 106 20.33 -0.47 -9.09
C SER A 106 20.73 0.99 -8.80
N ASP A 107 19.78 1.85 -8.42
CA ASP A 107 20.09 3.25 -8.10
C ASP A 107 20.92 3.35 -6.81
N PRO A 108 22.18 3.83 -6.87
CA PRO A 108 23.08 3.84 -5.73
C PRO A 108 22.64 4.78 -4.61
N ARG A 109 21.71 5.71 -4.88
CA ARG A 109 21.16 6.66 -3.90
C ARG A 109 20.16 6.01 -2.95
N ILE A 110 19.65 4.83 -3.30
CA ILE A 110 18.64 4.13 -2.52
C ILE A 110 19.27 3.50 -1.28
N ARG A 111 18.64 3.74 -0.12
CA ARG A 111 19.02 3.19 1.18
C ARG A 111 17.78 2.69 1.91
N SER A 112 17.93 1.62 2.70
CA SER A 112 16.88 1.19 3.63
C SER A 112 16.90 2.10 4.87
N ILE A 113 15.72 2.32 5.47
CA ILE A 113 15.64 2.96 6.79
C ILE A 113 16.22 1.97 7.83
N PRO A 114 17.23 2.35 8.64
CA PRO A 114 17.97 1.43 9.51
C PRO A 114 17.30 1.18 10.87
N PHE A 115 16.07 1.64 11.07
CA PHE A 115 15.33 1.48 12.32
C PHE A 115 13.84 1.16 12.06
N ALA A 116 13.15 0.78 13.13
CA ALA A 116 11.74 0.45 13.08
C ALA A 116 10.88 1.67 12.67
N THR A 117 9.94 1.43 11.77
CA THR A 117 9.07 2.45 11.19
C THR A 117 7.61 2.08 11.45
N LEU A 118 6.79 3.10 11.70
CA LEU A 118 5.36 2.97 11.90
C LEU A 118 4.63 2.96 10.55
N ARG A 119 3.30 3.02 10.63
CA ARG A 119 2.41 3.12 9.47
C ARG A 119 2.81 4.33 8.61
N PRO A 120 2.96 4.16 7.28
CA PRO A 120 3.30 5.25 6.37
C PRO A 120 2.24 6.36 6.43
N THR A 121 2.62 7.47 7.03
CA THR A 121 1.86 8.73 7.12
C THR A 121 2.84 9.87 6.94
N PHE A 122 2.34 11.09 6.74
CA PHE A 122 3.22 12.24 6.65
C PHE A 122 3.95 12.52 7.97
N SER A 123 3.26 12.42 9.11
CA SER A 123 3.86 12.57 10.44
C SER A 123 4.98 11.56 10.68
N GLU A 124 4.78 10.31 10.26
CA GLU A 124 5.83 9.30 10.37
C GLU A 124 7.04 9.60 9.48
N ILE A 125 6.83 10.13 8.28
CA ILE A 125 7.95 10.55 7.42
C ILE A 125 8.76 11.68 8.05
N LYS A 126 8.10 12.65 8.69
CA LYS A 126 8.80 13.71 9.43
C LYS A 126 9.62 13.12 10.57
N ARG A 127 9.01 12.28 11.42
CA ARG A 127 9.73 11.58 12.51
C ARG A 127 10.95 10.80 12.00
N VAL A 128 10.79 10.07 10.90
CA VAL A 128 11.88 9.32 10.25
C VAL A 128 12.97 10.27 9.76
N TYR A 129 12.60 11.36 9.10
CA TYR A 129 13.55 12.35 8.61
C TYR A 129 14.36 12.95 9.76
N ASP A 130 13.67 13.41 10.81
CA ASP A 130 14.30 13.99 12.01
C ASP A 130 15.27 12.99 12.66
N GLN A 131 14.89 11.71 12.75
CA GLN A 131 15.76 10.67 13.30
C GLN A 131 16.98 10.36 12.40
N LEU A 132 16.84 10.47 11.08
CA LEU A 132 17.94 10.26 10.13
C LEU A 132 18.94 11.43 10.10
N THR A 133 18.49 12.64 10.41
CA THR A 133 19.32 13.86 10.39
C THR A 133 19.85 14.26 11.76
N LYS A 134 19.34 13.64 12.83
CA LYS A 134 19.80 13.87 14.19
C LYS A 134 21.16 13.22 14.46
N MET A 135 22.03 13.96 15.14
CA MET A 135 23.24 13.43 15.76
C MET A 135 22.97 13.16 17.23
N GLU A 136 23.37 11.98 17.71
CA GLU A 136 23.27 11.59 19.11
C GLU A 136 24.67 11.41 19.69
N LEU A 137 24.91 12.02 20.85
CA LEU A 137 26.17 11.92 21.56
C LEU A 137 26.02 10.86 22.65
N TYR A 138 26.91 9.88 22.61
CA TYR A 138 26.94 8.80 23.58
C TYR A 138 28.23 8.93 24.41
N PRO A 139 28.16 8.75 25.74
CA PRO A 139 29.35 8.65 26.59
C PRO A 139 30.29 7.52 26.13
N GLU A 140 31.58 7.61 26.47
CA GLU A 140 32.59 6.61 26.09
C GLU A 140 32.29 5.20 26.61
N ASP A 141 31.58 5.11 27.75
CA ASP A 141 31.16 3.86 28.38
C ASP A 141 29.82 3.32 27.86
N TYR A 142 29.19 3.97 26.87
CA TYR A 142 27.91 3.54 26.32
C TYR A 142 28.03 2.25 25.50
N GLN A 143 27.36 1.20 25.96
CA GLN A 143 27.31 -0.09 25.26
C GLN A 143 26.05 -0.15 24.38
N PHE A 144 26.23 -0.29 23.06
CA PHE A 144 25.12 -0.56 22.16
C PHE A 144 24.63 -1.99 22.37
N GLN A 145 23.36 -2.15 22.74
CA GLN A 145 22.74 -3.47 22.71
C GLN A 145 22.59 -3.91 21.25
N GLU A 146 23.31 -4.96 20.85
CA GLU A 146 23.05 -5.63 19.59
C GLU A 146 21.64 -6.22 19.63
N VAL A 147 20.75 -5.68 18.79
CA VAL A 147 19.43 -6.27 18.59
C VAL A 147 19.64 -7.48 17.68
N GLU A 148 19.80 -8.66 18.26
CA GLU A 148 19.77 -9.92 17.51
C GLU A 148 18.46 -9.97 16.71
N GLN A 149 18.57 -9.98 15.39
CA GLN A 149 17.43 -10.16 14.51
C GLN A 149 16.98 -11.62 14.64
N GLU A 150 16.12 -11.91 15.61
CA GLU A 150 15.49 -13.21 15.73
C GLU A 150 14.76 -13.53 14.42
N LYS A 151 15.30 -14.51 13.68
CA LYS A 151 14.61 -15.14 12.57
C LYS A 151 13.44 -15.91 13.17
N VAL A 152 12.27 -15.27 13.26
CA VAL A 152 11.03 -15.92 13.69
C VAL A 152 10.69 -17.00 12.66
N SER A 153 11.18 -18.21 12.90
CA SER A 153 10.76 -19.42 12.23
C SER A 153 9.29 -19.64 12.57
N THR A 154 8.45 -19.67 11.54
CA THR A 154 7.01 -19.90 11.71
C THR A 154 6.78 -21.38 12.02
N SER A 155 6.92 -21.75 13.28
CA SER A 155 6.39 -23.01 13.80
C SER A 155 4.90 -22.84 14.03
N GLN A 156 4.12 -23.46 13.15
CA GLN A 156 2.68 -23.61 13.30
C GLN A 156 2.42 -24.46 14.54
N THR A 157 1.76 -23.89 15.55
CA THR A 157 1.09 -24.70 16.56
C THR A 157 -0.34 -24.20 16.71
N LYS A 158 -1.27 -25.04 16.24
CA LYS A 158 -2.70 -24.89 16.46
C LYS A 158 -2.95 -25.04 17.96
N LEU A 159 -3.64 -24.08 18.59
CA LEU A 159 -4.39 -24.38 19.79
C LEU A 159 -5.74 -23.64 19.79
N SER A 160 -6.74 -24.45 20.07
CA SER A 160 -8.17 -24.20 20.09
C SER A 160 -8.63 -23.28 21.22
N THR A 161 -9.66 -22.47 20.91
CA THR A 161 -10.77 -21.96 21.73
C THR A 161 -10.67 -22.08 23.26
N THR A 162 -10.88 -20.97 24.00
CA THR A 162 -12.07 -20.68 24.86
C THR A 162 -11.91 -19.33 25.62
N LYS A 163 -12.88 -18.38 25.45
CA LYS A 163 -13.47 -17.32 26.33
C LYS A 163 -12.55 -16.45 27.25
N LYS A 164 -12.82 -15.19 27.66
CA LYS A 164 -13.80 -14.08 27.47
C LYS A 164 -13.33 -12.92 28.40
N ALA A 165 -13.56 -11.65 28.03
CA ALA A 165 -13.58 -10.38 28.84
C ALA A 165 -12.69 -9.28 28.21
N VAL A 166 -13.24 -8.29 27.49
CA VAL A 166 -13.73 -6.97 27.97
C VAL A 166 -12.63 -6.14 28.65
N VAL A 167 -12.11 -5.09 27.98
CA VAL A 167 -11.99 -3.70 28.49
C VAL A 167 -11.90 -2.76 27.27
N GLU A 168 -12.66 -1.67 27.34
CA GLU A 168 -12.80 -0.56 26.39
C GLU A 168 -11.54 0.33 26.29
N SER A 169 -11.29 0.91 25.12
CA SER A 169 -10.63 2.22 25.03
C SER A 169 -11.04 2.99 23.77
N SER A 170 -11.87 4.01 24.00
CA SER A 170 -11.88 5.35 23.39
C SER A 170 -11.33 5.50 21.97
N SER A 171 -12.25 5.55 21.00
CA SER A 171 -12.04 6.14 19.67
C SER A 171 -12.12 7.66 19.75
N SER A 172 -10.99 8.37 19.64
CA SER A 172 -11.00 9.76 19.21
C SER A 172 -10.83 9.82 17.69
N SER A 173 -11.94 10.16 17.06
CA SER A 173 -12.12 10.57 15.68
C SER A 173 -11.20 11.72 15.28
N ASP A 174 -10.52 11.56 14.14
CA ASP A 174 -10.24 12.71 13.29
C ASP A 174 -10.48 12.27 11.84
N SER A 175 -11.62 12.71 11.33
CA SER A 175 -12.11 12.49 9.97
C SER A 175 -12.43 13.86 9.44
N GLU A 176 -11.64 14.34 8.49
CA GLU A 176 -12.11 15.37 7.56
C GLU A 176 -11.71 14.97 6.14
N ASP A 177 -12.70 15.22 5.28
CA ASP A 177 -12.95 14.66 3.97
C ASP A 177 -12.07 15.26 2.87
N ASP A 178 -11.88 14.46 1.81
CA ASP A 178 -12.02 15.00 0.45
C ASP A 178 -12.31 13.84 -0.52
N LEU A 179 -13.61 13.52 -0.61
CA LEU A 179 -14.20 12.71 -1.67
C LEU A 179 -15.06 13.63 -2.53
N LYS A 180 -14.58 13.96 -3.74
CA LYS A 180 -15.44 14.34 -4.86
C LYS A 180 -14.97 13.67 -6.15
N GLU A 181 -15.92 12.93 -6.74
CA GLU A 181 -16.18 12.66 -8.16
C GLU A 181 -15.09 11.88 -8.96
N ASP A 182 -15.39 10.87 -9.80
CA ASP A 182 -16.53 10.66 -10.70
C ASP A 182 -16.95 9.17 -10.80
N ASP A 183 -18.26 8.93 -10.91
CA ASP A 183 -18.87 7.62 -11.17
C ASP A 183 -19.87 7.77 -12.33
N GLU A 184 -19.42 7.57 -13.58
CA GLU A 184 -20.33 7.44 -14.73
C GLU A 184 -19.88 6.30 -15.66
N ILE A 185 -20.49 5.12 -15.52
CA ILE A 185 -20.63 4.17 -16.63
C ILE A 185 -22.08 3.71 -16.70
N LYS A 186 -22.83 4.36 -17.60
CA LYS A 186 -24.19 3.97 -18.01
C LYS A 186 -24.18 2.62 -18.74
N LYS A 187 -25.10 1.78 -18.26
CA LYS A 187 -25.63 0.55 -18.86
C LYS A 187 -25.88 0.70 -20.38
N LYS A 188 -25.31 -0.20 -21.19
CA LYS A 188 -25.91 -0.62 -22.47
C LYS A 188 -26.28 -2.09 -22.42
N SER A 189 -27.58 -2.29 -22.36
CA SER A 189 -28.33 -3.54 -22.44
C SER A 189 -28.07 -4.30 -23.74
N THR A 190 -27.79 -5.59 -23.62
CA THR A 190 -27.81 -6.57 -24.71
C THR A 190 -29.24 -6.95 -25.05
N LYS A 191 -29.70 -6.65 -26.28
CA LYS A 191 -30.97 -7.16 -26.83
C LYS A 191 -30.77 -8.60 -27.34
N LYS A 192 -31.58 -9.55 -26.85
CA LYS A 192 -31.76 -10.89 -27.43
C LYS A 192 -32.60 -10.80 -28.73
N PRO A 193 -32.34 -11.62 -29.77
CA PRO A 193 -33.21 -11.71 -30.93
C PRO A 193 -34.39 -12.68 -30.69
N VAL A 194 -35.57 -12.28 -31.16
CA VAL A 194 -36.84 -13.03 -31.11
C VAL A 194 -36.96 -13.93 -32.36
N LYS A 195 -37.31 -15.21 -32.15
CA LYS A 195 -37.67 -16.18 -33.19
C LYS A 195 -39.04 -15.83 -33.81
N LYS A 196 -39.14 -15.84 -35.14
CA LYS A 196 -40.41 -15.85 -35.88
C LYS A 196 -40.75 -17.27 -36.34
N GLN A 197 -41.98 -17.73 -36.11
CA GLN A 197 -42.76 -18.60 -37.00
C GLN A 197 -44.27 -18.29 -36.81
N PRO A 198 -45.21 -18.87 -37.57
CA PRO A 198 -46.05 -18.14 -38.52
C PRO A 198 -47.50 -18.07 -38.05
N ASN A 199 -48.34 -17.23 -38.66
CA ASN A 199 -49.79 -17.39 -38.52
C ASN A 199 -50.44 -17.50 -39.89
N VAL A 200 -51.20 -18.58 -40.01
CA VAL A 200 -52.13 -18.95 -41.07
C VAL A 200 -53.45 -18.21 -40.84
N VAL A 201 -54.26 -18.12 -41.90
CA VAL A 201 -55.74 -18.09 -41.98
C VAL A 201 -56.32 -16.87 -42.75
N SER A 202 -56.62 -17.15 -44.03
CA SER A 202 -57.91 -17.10 -44.75
C SER A 202 -58.82 -15.85 -44.86
N THR A 203 -59.51 -15.83 -46.02
CA THR A 203 -60.76 -15.11 -46.43
C THR A 203 -60.51 -13.70 -47.00
N THR A 204 -60.95 -13.33 -48.21
CA THR A 204 -62.11 -13.73 -49.05
C THR A 204 -61.73 -13.60 -50.52
#